data_AF-A0A8U0A806-F1
#
_entry.id   AF-A0A8U0A806-F1
#
_cell.length_a   1.000
_cell.length_b   1.000
_cell.length_c   1.000
_cell.angle_alpha   90.00
_cell.angle_beta   90.00
_cell.angle_gamma   90.00
#
_symmetry.space_group_name_H-M   'P 1'
#
loop_
_entity.id
_entity.type
_entity.pdbx_description
1 polymer ?
#
loop_
_entity_poly.entity_id
_entity_poly.type
_entity_poly.pdbx_seq_one_letter_code
_entity_poly.pdbx_strand_id
1 'polypeptide(L)'
;MLDTPALARIYTDVLVNSPTTITAVRDRQDISKSTAYKYANTLAELGVTEELDGHKDRSSLWRAEPVSGIWTDETSIKLGPVIVAVFGATSVDDDLALFMERHGKAALAPAITAMIDYLNGETTRRGVAAALGVPAVKVSPSRR
;
A
#
# COMPACT_ATOMS: atom_id res chain seq x y z
N MET A 1 -5.93 -12.83 2.56
CA MET A 1 -5.56 -11.78 1.57
C MET A 1 -5.17 -10.53 2.37
N LEU A 2 -4.32 -9.64 1.85
CA LEU A 2 -3.98 -8.36 2.52
C LEU A 2 -5.20 -7.43 2.50
N ASP A 3 -6.11 -7.66 3.43
CA ASP A 3 -7.51 -7.21 3.40
C ASP A 3 -7.73 -5.91 4.17
N THR A 4 -6.87 -5.59 5.14
CA THR A 4 -6.92 -4.35 5.91
C THR A 4 -5.76 -3.41 5.55
N PRO A 5 -5.97 -2.08 5.54
CA PRO A 5 -4.92 -1.10 5.34
C PRO A 5 -3.74 -1.26 6.31
N ALA A 6 -4.01 -1.52 7.59
CA ALA A 6 -2.96 -1.70 8.59
C ALA A 6 -2.06 -2.90 8.27
N LEU A 7 -2.64 -4.06 7.92
CA LEU A 7 -1.87 -5.26 7.57
C LEU A 7 -1.05 -5.04 6.28
N ALA A 8 -1.65 -4.40 5.27
CA ALA A 8 -0.98 -4.05 4.03
C ALA A 8 0.21 -3.10 4.26
N ARG A 9 0.06 -2.11 5.14
CA ARG A 9 1.14 -1.19 5.54
C ARG A 9 2.32 -1.94 6.15
N ILE A 10 2.06 -2.89 7.06
CA ILE A 10 3.13 -3.70 7.67
C ILE A 10 3.81 -4.60 6.64
N TYR A 11 3.04 -5.24 5.76
CA TYR A 11 3.60 -6.02 4.66
C TYR A 11 4.55 -5.18 3.79
N THR A 12 4.12 -3.98 3.38
CA THR A 12 4.94 -3.08 2.57
C THR A 12 6.22 -2.66 3.28
N ASP A 13 6.16 -2.36 4.58
CA ASP A 13 7.35 -2.02 5.37
C ASP A 13 8.34 -3.19 5.45
N VAL A 14 7.86 -4.43 5.66
CA VAL A 14 8.71 -5.63 5.63
C VAL A 14 9.31 -5.83 4.24
N LEU A 15 8.52 -5.69 3.18
CA LEU A 15 8.96 -5.88 1.80
C LEU A 15 10.06 -4.89 1.39
N VAL A 16 9.86 -3.60 1.66
CA VAL A 16 10.82 -2.55 1.30
C VAL A 16 12.12 -2.67 2.09
N ASN A 17 12.05 -3.12 3.34
CA ASN A 17 13.22 -3.22 4.23
C ASN A 17 13.78 -4.64 4.34
N SER A 18 13.36 -5.56 3.46
CA SER A 18 13.71 -6.97 3.53
C SER A 18 15.21 -7.22 3.28
N PRO A 19 15.90 -8.07 4.07
CA PRO A 19 15.43 -8.67 5.32
C PRO A 19 15.45 -7.67 6.50
N THR A 20 14.45 -7.74 7.36
CA THR A 20 14.30 -6.83 8.52
C THR A 20 13.94 -7.59 9.80
N THR A 21 13.86 -6.91 10.95
CA THR A 21 13.35 -7.50 12.20
C THR A 21 11.99 -6.93 12.53
N ILE A 22 11.12 -7.70 13.20
CA ILE A 22 9.81 -7.20 13.65
C ILE A 22 9.95 -6.05 14.66
N THR A 23 11.05 -6.03 15.42
CA THR A 23 11.41 -4.89 16.28
C THR A 23 11.65 -3.62 15.46
N ALA A 24 12.41 -3.70 14.35
CA ALA A 24 12.65 -2.53 13.50
C ALA A 24 11.39 -2.07 12.76
N VAL A 25 10.53 -3.00 12.32
CA VAL A 25 9.21 -2.70 11.74
C VAL A 25 8.35 -1.95 12.77
N ARG A 26 8.26 -2.49 13.98
CA ARG A 26 7.54 -1.86 15.09
C ARG A 26 7.99 -0.42 15.31
N ASP A 27 9.29 -0.19 15.36
CA ASP A 27 9.86 1.14 15.64
C ASP A 27 9.59 2.12 14.49
N ARG A 28 9.69 1.70 13.22
CA ARG A 28 9.35 2.53 12.06
C ARG A 28 7.86 2.85 11.97
N GLN A 29 7.02 1.90 12.36
CA GLN A 29 5.57 2.01 12.21
C GLN A 29 4.88 2.61 13.46
N ASP A 30 5.64 2.83 14.53
CA ASP A 30 5.20 3.33 15.84
C ASP A 30 4.02 2.55 16.42
N ILE A 31 4.16 1.23 16.47
CA ILE A 31 3.14 0.32 16.99
C ILE A 31 3.62 -0.44 18.23
N SER A 32 2.68 -1.05 18.97
CA SER A 32 3.04 -1.90 20.09
C SER A 32 3.76 -3.17 19.63
N LYS A 33 4.60 -3.75 20.51
CA LYS A 33 5.27 -5.02 20.22
C LYS A 33 4.25 -6.14 19.93
N SER A 34 3.20 -6.28 20.74
CA SER A 34 2.18 -7.31 20.53
C SER A 34 1.47 -7.13 19.20
N THR A 35 1.17 -5.89 18.80
CA THR A 35 0.58 -5.57 17.49
C THR A 35 1.52 -5.94 16.33
N ALA A 36 2.81 -5.61 16.43
CA ALA A 36 3.79 -5.94 15.40
C ALA A 36 3.92 -7.45 15.17
N TYR A 37 4.04 -8.22 16.26
CA TYR A 37 4.11 -9.68 16.17
C TYR A 37 2.80 -10.32 15.73
N LYS A 38 1.64 -9.76 16.13
CA LYS A 38 0.34 -10.20 15.59
C LYS A 38 0.33 -10.08 14.07
N TYR A 39 0.71 -8.92 13.52
CA TYR A 39 0.73 -8.72 12.08
C TYR A 39 1.77 -9.61 11.39
N ALA A 40 2.99 -9.73 11.94
CA ALA A 40 4.02 -10.62 11.39
C ALA A 40 3.53 -12.07 11.27
N ASN A 41 2.89 -12.59 12.33
CA ASN A 41 2.35 -13.95 12.32
C ASN A 41 1.22 -14.10 11.29
N THR A 42 0.29 -13.12 11.22
CA THR A 42 -0.76 -13.13 10.20
C THR A 42 -0.17 -13.12 8.78
N LEU A 43 0.89 -12.36 8.53
CA LEU A 43 1.56 -12.34 7.22
C LEU A 43 2.28 -13.66 6.89
N ALA A 44 2.86 -14.33 7.89
CA ALA A 44 3.44 -15.66 7.71
C ALA A 44 2.38 -16.73 7.45
N GLU A 45 1.26 -16.68 8.16
CA GLU A 45 0.11 -17.57 7.92
C GLU A 45 -0.47 -17.39 6.50
N LEU A 46 -0.41 -16.16 5.97
CA LEU A 46 -0.78 -15.86 4.58
C LEU A 46 0.29 -16.28 3.57
N GLY A 47 1.47 -16.71 4.00
CA GLY A 47 2.58 -17.12 3.14
C GLY A 47 3.27 -15.96 2.40
N VAL A 48 3.08 -14.72 2.84
CA VAL A 48 3.66 -13.53 2.18
C VAL A 48 4.91 -13.01 2.88
N THR A 49 5.18 -13.52 4.09
CA THR A 49 6.43 -13.31 4.83
C THR A 49 6.91 -14.62 5.42
N GLU A 50 8.22 -14.72 5.67
CA GLU A 50 8.84 -15.84 6.37
C GLU A 50 9.83 -15.34 7.44
N GLU A 51 9.88 -16.04 8.56
CA GLU A 51 10.97 -15.90 9.53
C GLU A 51 12.19 -16.70 9.03
N LEU A 52 13.37 -16.10 9.11
CA LEU A 52 14.63 -16.69 8.69
C LEU A 52 15.42 -17.16 9.91
N ASP A 53 16.32 -18.14 9.72
CA ASP A 53 17.22 -18.61 10.78
C ASP A 53 18.23 -17.55 11.28
N GLY A 54 18.36 -16.44 10.55
CA GLY A 54 19.26 -15.34 10.88
C GLY A 54 18.71 -14.39 11.94
N HIS A 55 19.60 -13.69 12.65
CA HIS A 55 19.23 -12.74 13.69
C HIS A 55 20.00 -11.42 13.54
N LYS A 56 19.37 -10.33 13.95
CA LYS A 56 19.99 -9.00 14.09
C LYS A 56 19.56 -8.39 15.41
N ASP A 57 20.51 -7.92 16.21
CA ASP A 57 20.25 -7.32 17.54
C ASP A 57 19.37 -8.21 18.44
N ARG A 58 19.64 -9.53 18.43
CA ARG A 58 18.88 -10.58 19.15
C ARG A 58 17.42 -10.73 18.73
N SER A 59 17.01 -10.15 17.60
CA SER A 59 15.69 -10.35 16.99
C SER A 59 15.85 -11.17 15.70
N SER A 60 14.94 -12.11 15.46
CA SER A 60 14.92 -12.89 14.21
C SER A 60 14.78 -11.99 13.00
N LEU A 61 15.38 -12.39 11.88
CA LEU A 61 15.21 -11.77 10.58
C LEU A 61 13.97 -12.31 9.89
N TRP A 62 13.31 -11.44 9.15
CA TRP A 62 12.09 -11.72 8.41
C TRP A 62 12.25 -11.21 6.99
N ARG A 63 11.70 -11.97 6.04
CA ARG A 63 11.65 -11.63 4.62
C ARG A 63 10.20 -11.55 4.18
N ALA A 64 9.87 -10.59 3.33
CA ALA A 64 8.65 -10.63 2.52
C ALA A 64 9.01 -10.88 1.07
N GLU A 65 8.13 -11.60 0.38
CA GLU A 65 8.20 -11.76 -1.07
C GLU A 65 7.14 -10.87 -1.75
N PRO A 66 7.44 -10.29 -2.93
CA PRO A 66 6.46 -9.53 -3.69
C PRO A 66 5.26 -10.41 -4.05
N VAL A 67 4.08 -10.03 -3.58
CA VAL A 67 2.85 -10.72 -3.98
C VAL A 67 2.44 -10.24 -5.37
N SER A 68 2.15 -11.20 -6.24
CA SER A 68 1.44 -10.95 -7.51
C SER A 68 0.07 -11.60 -7.43
N GLY A 69 -0.97 -10.93 -7.92
CA GLY A 69 -2.33 -11.42 -7.75
C GLY A 69 -3.41 -10.49 -8.30
N ILE A 70 -4.66 -10.91 -8.10
CA ILE A 70 -5.87 -10.20 -8.51
C ILE A 70 -6.24 -9.22 -7.38
N TRP A 71 -6.22 -7.92 -7.67
CA TRP A 71 -6.53 -6.86 -6.68
C TRP A 71 -8.03 -6.78 -6.35
N THR A 72 -8.83 -6.96 -7.39
CA THR A 72 -10.30 -7.07 -7.46
C THR A 72 -10.61 -7.99 -8.64
N ASP A 73 -11.77 -8.65 -8.65
CA ASP A 73 -12.22 -9.75 -9.55
C ASP A 73 -11.86 -9.64 -11.06
N GLU A 74 -11.36 -8.50 -11.54
CA GLU A 74 -11.13 -8.19 -12.94
C GLU A 74 -9.71 -7.66 -13.27
N THR A 75 -8.72 -7.66 -12.37
CA THR A 75 -7.37 -7.20 -12.77
C THR A 75 -6.23 -7.94 -12.07
N SER A 76 -5.53 -8.79 -12.84
CA SER A 76 -4.21 -9.33 -12.49
C SER A 76 -3.16 -8.25 -12.75
N ILE A 77 -2.29 -7.93 -11.78
CA ILE A 77 -1.37 -6.80 -11.97
C ILE A 77 0.06 -7.10 -11.56
N LYS A 78 0.98 -6.80 -12.48
CA LYS A 78 2.41 -6.53 -12.28
C LYS A 78 2.69 -5.39 -11.27
N LEU A 79 1.67 -4.66 -10.83
CA LEU A 79 1.71 -3.57 -9.83
C LEU A 79 1.35 -4.05 -8.42
N GLY A 80 1.21 -5.36 -8.18
CA GLY A 80 0.74 -5.94 -6.91
C GLY A 80 1.29 -5.24 -5.66
N PRO A 81 2.63 -5.13 -5.49
CA PRO A 81 3.22 -4.45 -4.34
C PRO A 81 2.92 -2.95 -4.26
N VAL A 82 2.83 -2.25 -5.40
CA VAL A 82 2.54 -0.81 -5.45
C VAL A 82 1.11 -0.55 -4.97
N ILE A 83 0.15 -1.35 -5.44
CA ILE A 83 -1.26 -1.18 -5.07
C ILE A 83 -1.45 -1.53 -3.59
N VAL A 84 -0.80 -2.59 -3.11
CA VAL A 84 -0.78 -2.94 -1.69
C VAL A 84 -0.16 -1.81 -0.86
N ALA A 85 0.92 -1.17 -1.32
CA ALA A 85 1.54 -0.05 -0.65
C ALA A 85 0.60 1.15 -0.54
N VAL A 86 -0.06 1.54 -1.63
CA VAL A 86 -1.04 2.65 -1.62
C VAL A 86 -2.23 2.32 -0.73
N PHE A 87 -2.75 1.10 -0.78
CA PHE A 87 -3.80 0.66 0.13
C PHE A 87 -3.34 0.67 1.59
N GLY A 88 -2.10 0.27 1.87
CA GLY A 88 -1.51 0.39 3.20
C GLY A 88 -1.42 1.83 3.69
N ALA A 89 -1.05 2.75 2.81
CA ALA A 89 -0.94 4.17 3.12
C ALA A 89 -2.29 4.80 3.52
N THR A 90 -3.43 4.25 3.08
CA THR A 90 -4.76 4.71 3.55
C THR A 90 -4.98 4.56 5.06
N SER A 91 -4.12 3.81 5.77
CA SER A 91 -4.18 3.71 7.24
C SER A 91 -3.58 4.91 7.99
N VAL A 92 -2.88 5.81 7.29
CA VAL A 92 -2.16 6.96 7.88
C VAL A 92 -2.25 8.25 7.08
N ASP A 93 -2.76 8.19 5.86
CA ASP A 93 -2.93 9.35 4.99
C ASP A 93 -4.43 9.61 4.81
N ASP A 94 -4.90 10.73 5.36
CA ASP A 94 -6.31 11.12 5.38
C ASP A 94 -6.86 11.40 3.97
N ASP A 95 -6.03 11.89 3.05
CA ASP A 95 -6.45 12.15 1.67
C ASP A 95 -6.67 10.84 0.92
N LEU A 96 -5.79 9.84 1.13
CA LEU A 96 -5.96 8.50 0.57
C LEU A 96 -7.13 7.75 1.22
N ALA A 97 -7.34 7.92 2.53
CA ALA A 97 -8.49 7.37 3.23
C ALA A 97 -9.80 7.94 2.67
N LEU A 98 -9.86 9.27 2.49
CA LEU A 98 -11.02 9.97 1.92
C LEU A 98 -11.26 9.58 0.46
N PHE A 99 -10.20 9.40 -0.35
CA PHE A 99 -10.32 8.89 -1.70
C PHE A 99 -10.97 7.50 -1.70
N MET A 100 -10.50 6.61 -0.83
CA MET A 100 -11.04 5.25 -0.72
C MET A 100 -12.49 5.24 -0.22
N GLU A 101 -12.86 6.14 0.70
CA GLU A 101 -14.24 6.31 1.16
C GLU A 101 -15.18 6.75 0.01
N ARG A 102 -14.73 7.69 -0.82
CA ARG A 102 -15.54 8.26 -1.91
C ARG A 102 -15.65 7.36 -3.14
N HIS A 103 -14.57 6.65 -3.47
CA HIS A 103 -14.43 5.95 -4.76
C HIS A 103 -14.30 4.42 -4.61
N GLY A 104 -14.12 3.92 -3.39
CA GLY A 104 -13.96 2.50 -3.11
C GLY A 104 -12.58 1.94 -3.49
N LYS A 105 -12.30 0.73 -3.01
CA LYS A 105 -11.01 0.03 -3.21
C LYS A 105 -10.69 -0.26 -4.68
N ALA A 106 -11.71 -0.50 -5.50
CA ALA A 106 -11.55 -0.79 -6.93
C ALA A 106 -11.00 0.41 -7.73
N ALA A 107 -11.19 1.64 -7.24
CA ALA A 107 -10.69 2.85 -7.89
C ALA A 107 -9.18 3.06 -7.72
N LEU A 108 -8.51 2.34 -6.80
CA LEU A 108 -7.08 2.52 -6.56
C LEU A 108 -6.23 2.07 -7.75
N ALA A 109 -6.52 0.91 -8.33
CA ALA A 109 -5.77 0.40 -9.49
C ALA A 109 -5.78 1.37 -10.68
N PRO A 110 -6.93 1.86 -11.19
CA PRO A 110 -6.94 2.83 -12.29
C PRO A 110 -6.34 4.18 -11.89
N ALA A 111 -6.48 4.64 -10.64
CA ALA A 111 -5.84 5.87 -10.17
C ALA A 111 -4.32 5.79 -10.17
N ILE A 112 -3.77 4.68 -9.70
CA ILE A 112 -2.32 4.43 -9.68
C ILE A 112 -1.78 4.33 -11.11
N THR A 113 -2.45 3.58 -11.98
CA THR A 113 -2.06 3.48 -13.39
C THR A 113 -2.06 4.86 -14.06
N ALA A 114 -3.14 5.63 -13.91
CA ALA A 114 -3.23 6.96 -14.51
C ALA A 114 -2.15 7.93 -13.96
N MET A 115 -1.76 7.80 -12.69
CA MET A 115 -0.66 8.58 -12.12
C MET A 115 0.70 8.17 -12.71
N ILE A 116 0.95 6.87 -12.91
CA ILE A 116 2.16 6.38 -13.57
C ILE A 116 2.24 6.90 -15.00
N ASP A 117 1.17 6.79 -15.77
CA ASP A 117 1.09 7.31 -17.14
C ASP A 117 1.36 8.83 -17.16
N TYR A 118 0.84 9.57 -16.18
CA TYR A 118 1.08 11.01 -16.07
C TYR A 118 2.55 11.32 -15.79
N LEU A 119 3.18 10.58 -14.87
CA LEU A 119 4.60 10.74 -14.54
C LEU A 119 5.52 10.38 -15.72
N ASN A 120 5.12 9.42 -16.55
CA ASN A 120 5.83 9.04 -17.77
C ASN A 120 5.61 10.03 -18.94
N GLY A 121 4.73 11.03 -18.78
CA GLY A 121 4.38 11.98 -19.83
C GLY A 121 3.43 11.41 -20.90
N GLU A 122 2.83 10.25 -20.64
CA GLU A 122 1.91 9.56 -21.54
C GLU A 122 0.48 10.14 -21.47
N THR A 123 0.16 10.85 -20.39
CA THR A 123 -1.10 11.59 -20.25
C THR A 123 -0.88 12.94 -19.57
N THR A 124 -1.94 13.77 -19.56
CA THR A 124 -1.98 15.05 -18.84
C THR A 124 -2.81 14.92 -17.57
N ARG A 125 -2.71 15.87 -16.64
CA ARG A 125 -3.62 15.91 -15.47
C ARG A 125 -5.09 15.90 -15.87
N ARG A 126 -5.45 16.55 -16.98
CA ARG A 126 -6.81 16.51 -17.53
C ARG A 126 -7.18 15.12 -18.04
N GLY A 127 -6.23 14.42 -18.67
CA GLY A 127 -6.40 13.03 -19.10
C GLY A 127 -6.62 12.09 -17.93
N VAL A 128 -5.86 12.25 -16.83
CA VAL A 128 -6.08 11.50 -15.57
C VAL A 128 -7.47 11.75 -15.00
N ALA A 129 -7.89 13.02 -14.87
CA ALA A 129 -9.21 13.36 -14.34
C ALA A 129 -10.35 12.74 -15.17
N ALA A 130 -10.20 12.77 -16.51
CA ALA A 130 -11.16 12.14 -17.41
C ALA A 130 -11.19 10.61 -17.26
N ALA A 131 -10.03 9.96 -17.14
CA ALA A 131 -9.94 8.50 -16.94
C ALA A 131 -10.58 8.04 -15.62
N LEU A 132 -10.50 8.87 -14.58
CA LEU A 132 -11.07 8.57 -13.27
C LEU A 132 -12.52 9.03 -13.11
N GLY A 133 -13.11 9.67 -14.13
CA GLY A 133 -14.45 10.25 -14.03
C GLY A 133 -14.56 11.34 -12.95
N VAL A 134 -13.44 11.93 -12.53
CA VAL A 134 -13.40 12.98 -11.52
C VAL A 134 -13.48 14.33 -12.23
N PRO A 135 -14.41 15.23 -11.85
CA PRO A 135 -14.46 16.56 -12.44
C PRO A 135 -13.13 17.27 -12.24
N ALA A 136 -12.66 18.01 -13.25
CA ALA A 136 -11.56 18.94 -13.03
C ALA A 136 -11.93 19.86 -11.86
N VAL A 137 -11.05 19.99 -10.86
CA VAL A 137 -11.25 20.89 -9.72
C VAL A 137 -11.66 22.26 -10.28
N LYS A 138 -12.91 22.66 -10.00
CA LYS A 138 -13.34 24.03 -10.23
C LYS A 138 -12.51 24.87 -9.27
N VAL A 139 -11.53 25.60 -9.80
CA VAL A 139 -10.92 26.71 -9.07
C VAL A 139 -12.06 27.68 -8.80
N SER A 140 -12.56 27.72 -7.55
CA SER A 140 -13.48 28.76 -7.15
C SER A 140 -12.76 30.09 -7.37
N PRO A 141 -13.31 31.03 -8.15
CA PRO A 141 -12.69 32.33 -8.30
C PRO A 141 -12.66 32.97 -6.91
N SER A 142 -11.47 33.40 -6.49
CA SER A 142 -11.31 34.18 -5.27
C SER A 142 -12.27 35.36 -5.35
N ARG A 143 -13.15 35.48 -4.35
CA ARG A 143 -13.95 36.69 -4.18
C ARG A 143 -12.95 37.82 -3.92
N ARG A 144 -12.89 38.76 -4.86
CA ARG A 144 -12.24 40.06 -4.67
C ARG A 144 -13.05 40.88 -3.67
#